data_AF-A0A4D4L2S0-F1
#
_entry.id   AF-A0A4D4L2S0-F1
#
_cell.length_a   1.000
_cell.length_b   1.000
_cell.length_c   1.000
_cell.angle_alpha   90.00
_cell.angle_beta   90.00
_cell.angle_gamma   90.00
#
_symmetry.space_group_name_H-M   'P 1'
#
loop_
_entity.id
_entity.type
_entity.pdbx_description
1 polymer ?
#
loop_
_entity_poly.entity_id
_entity_poly.type
_entity_poly.pdbx_seq_one_letter_code
_entity_poly.pdbx_strand_id
1 'polypeptide(L)' 'MLREGDSGPEVVELQQRLTQLLQYIGVADGKYDAGLRRIVSSYQDQHDITGDPDGVYGENTRRDLESRTDEP' A
#
# COMPACT_ATOMS: atom_id res chain seq x y z
N MET A 1 10.11 3.56 1.81
CA MET A 1 9.13 4.17 0.89
C MET A 1 9.04 3.28 -0.33
N LEU A 2 7.84 2.90 -0.75
CA LEU A 2 7.60 2.17 -2.00
C LEU A 2 6.75 3.04 -2.94
N ARG A 3 7.03 2.95 -4.24
CA ARG A 3 6.36 3.74 -5.29
C ARG A 3 6.30 2.95 -6.59
N GLU A 4 5.53 3.49 -7.55
CA GLU A 4 5.41 2.91 -8.89
C GLU A 4 6.77 2.58 -9.51
N GLY A 5 6.93 1.33 -9.96
CA GLY A 5 8.17 0.77 -10.49
C GLY A 5 8.98 -0.08 -9.50
N ASP A 6 8.74 0.06 -8.19
CA ASP A 6 9.39 -0.78 -7.18
C ASP A 6 8.85 -2.23 -7.23
N SER A 7 9.69 -3.16 -6.82
CA SER A 7 9.31 -4.58 -6.72
C SER A 7 10.13 -5.30 -5.66
N GLY A 8 9.56 -6.35 -5.07
CA GLY A 8 10.23 -7.14 -4.03
C GLY A 8 9.32 -7.54 -2.87
N PRO A 9 9.88 -8.17 -1.82
CA PRO A 9 9.13 -8.70 -0.69
C PRO A 9 8.38 -7.60 0.09
N GLU A 10 8.92 -6.39 0.16
CA GLU A 10 8.25 -5.26 0.82
C GLU A 10 6.97 -4.83 0.07
N VAL A 11 6.93 -5.02 -1.26
CA VAL A 11 5.71 -4.78 -2.06
C VAL A 11 4.70 -5.90 -1.85
N VAL A 12 5.16 -7.15 -1.71
CA VAL A 12 4.29 -8.29 -1.36
C VAL A 12 3.62 -8.05 -0.01
N GLU A 13 4.38 -7.62 1.00
CA GLU A 13 3.84 -7.31 2.32
C GLU A 13 2.76 -6.22 2.25
N LEU A 14 3.03 -5.12 1.52
CA LEU A 14 2.04 -4.06 1.28
C LEU A 14 0.76 -4.61 0.63
N GLN A 15 0.87 -5.41 -0.43
CA GLN A 15 -0.27 -6.02 -1.11
C GLN A 15 -1.07 -6.95 -0.17
N GLN A 16 -0.38 -7.73 0.66
CA GLN A 16 -1.01 -8.61 1.65
C GLN A 16 -1.78 -7.81 2.72
N ARG A 17 -1.20 -6.74 3.25
CA ARG A 17 -1.88 -5.84 4.21
C ARG A 17 -3.13 -5.20 3.59
N LEU A 18 -3.02 -4.67 2.37
CA LEU A 18 -4.19 -4.13 1.65
C LEU A 18 -5.27 -5.19 1.37
N THR A 19 -4.89 -6.46 1.21
CA THR A 19 -5.82 -7.59 1.06
C THR A 19 -6.61 -7.85 2.35
N GLN A 20 -6.00 -7.72 3.53
CA GLN A 20 -6.70 -7.85 4.83
C GLN A 20 -7.83 -6.82 4.96
N LEU A 21 -7.68 -5.65 4.34
CA LEU A 21 -8.70 -4.58 4.31
C LEU A 21 -9.64 -4.66 3.11
N LEU A 22 -9.58 -5.73 2.30
CA LEU A 22 -10.34 -5.92 1.06
C LEU A 22 -10.09 -4.81 -0.01
N GLN A 23 -8.96 -4.09 0.09
CA GLN A 23 -8.57 -3.02 -0.83
C GLN A 23 -7.75 -3.55 -2.02
N TYR A 24 -7.11 -4.70 -1.86
CA TYR A 24 -6.36 -5.37 -2.92
C TYR A 24 -6.98 -6.74 -3.21
N ILE A 25 -7.34 -6.98 -4.49
CA ILE A 25 -7.91 -8.25 -4.95
C ILE A 25 -6.96 -8.82 -6.00
N GLY A 26 -6.30 -9.92 -5.66
CA GLY A 26 -5.36 -10.58 -6.56
C GLY A 26 -4.25 -11.31 -5.82
N VAL A 27 -3.28 -11.80 -6.59
CA VAL A 27 -2.05 -12.39 -6.05
C VAL A 27 -1.11 -11.26 -5.65
N ALA A 28 -0.54 -11.32 -4.46
CA ALA A 28 0.55 -10.44 -4.05
C ALA A 28 1.83 -10.82 -4.83
N ASP A 29 1.98 -10.25 -6.03
CA ASP A 29 3.03 -10.56 -6.99
C ASP A 29 4.31 -9.73 -6.79
N GLY A 30 4.32 -8.84 -5.81
CA GLY A 30 5.46 -8.02 -5.44
C GLY A 30 5.77 -6.93 -6.45
N LYS A 31 4.80 -6.49 -7.27
CA LYS A 31 4.97 -5.40 -8.23
C LYS A 31 4.17 -4.17 -7.82
N TYR A 32 4.86 -3.04 -7.71
CA TYR A 32 4.24 -1.76 -7.48
C TYR A 32 3.91 -1.12 -8.82
N ASP A 33 2.85 -1.60 -9.46
CA ASP A 33 2.40 -1.07 -10.75
C ASP A 33 1.46 0.14 -10.58
N ALA A 34 0.98 0.68 -11.71
CA ALA A 34 0.01 1.77 -11.71
C ALA A 34 -1.33 1.39 -11.08
N GLY A 35 -1.66 0.09 -10.97
CA GLY A 35 -2.83 -0.40 -10.26
C GLY A 35 -2.65 -0.27 -8.74
N LEU A 36 -1.55 -0.80 -8.22
CA LEU A 36 -1.22 -0.70 -6.80
C LEU A 36 -1.06 0.76 -6.36
N ARG A 37 -0.43 1.62 -7.19
CA ARG A 37 -0.36 3.06 -6.92
C ARG A 37 -1.73 3.69 -6.73
N ARG A 38 -2.71 3.37 -7.58
CA ARG A 38 -4.09 3.89 -7.45
C ARG A 38 -4.78 3.39 -6.19
N ILE A 39 -4.52 2.16 -5.78
CA ILE A 39 -5.05 1.60 -4.53
C ILE A 39 -4.45 2.34 -3.33
N VAL A 40 -3.15 2.58 -3.31
CA VAL A 40 -2.49 3.34 -2.23
C VAL A 40 -2.98 4.79 -2.19
N SER A 41 -3.12 5.45 -3.34
CA SER A 41 -3.71 6.79 -3.45
C SER A 41 -5.13 6.83 -2.88
N SER A 42 -6.00 5.90 -3.29
CA SER A 42 -7.36 5.82 -2.77
C SER A 42 -7.41 5.52 -1.27
N TYR A 43 -6.47 4.71 -0.76
CA TYR A 43 -6.33 4.42 0.65
C TYR A 43 -5.93 5.66 1.45
N GLN A 44 -4.97 6.45 0.95
CA GLN A 44 -4.56 7.71 1.55
C GLN A 44 -5.74 8.69 1.66
N ASP A 45 -6.50 8.84 0.57
CA ASP A 45 -7.69 9.69 0.54
C ASP A 45 -8.78 9.21 1.51
N GLN A 46 -9.05 7.91 1.58
CA GLN A 46 -10.07 7.33 2.48
C GLN A 46 -9.75 7.49 3.97
N HIS A 47 -8.47 7.66 4.30
CA HIS A 47 -7.98 7.73 5.68
C HIS A 47 -7.39 9.10 6.04
N ASP A 48 -7.60 10.12 5.20
CA ASP A 48 -7.10 11.48 5.40
C ASP A 48 -5.59 11.54 5.68
N ILE A 49 -4.82 10.64 5.06
CA ILE A 49 -3.36 10.53 5.26
C ILE A 49 -2.68 11.63 4.45
N THR A 50 -1.88 12.45 5.13
CA THR A 50 -1.13 13.56 4.51
C THR A 50 0.37 13.42 4.77
N GLY A 51 1.20 14.16 4.02
CA GLY A 51 2.65 14.18 4.18
C GLY A 51 3.43 13.15 3.35
N ASP A 52 2.76 12.11 2.86
CA ASP A 52 3.29 11.24 1.80
C ASP A 52 2.82 11.74 0.42
N PRO A 53 3.62 11.58 -0.65
CA PRO A 53 3.14 11.84 -2.01
C PRO A 53 1.98 10.89 -2.40
N ASP A 54 1.14 11.34 -3.33
CA ASP A 54 0.01 10.58 -3.86
C ASP A 54 0.43 9.20 -4.40
N GLY A 55 -0.18 8.15 -3.85
CA GLY A 55 0.07 6.77 -4.24
C GLY A 55 1.47 6.27 -3.89
N VAL A 56 2.14 6.91 -2.93
CA VAL A 56 3.42 6.46 -2.38
C VAL A 56 3.17 5.83 -1.01
N TYR A 57 3.67 4.60 -0.82
CA TYR A 57 3.69 3.97 0.49
C TYR A 57 4.88 4.48 1.32
N GLY A 58 4.73 5.70 1.85
CA GLY A 58 5.68 6.41 2.70
C GLY A 58 5.48 6.10 4.18
N GLU A 59 6.11 6.88 5.06
CA GLU A 59 6.12 6.61 6.51
C GLU A 59 4.72 6.74 7.12
N ASN A 60 3.97 7.76 6.74
CA ASN A 60 2.64 8.02 7.31
C ASN A 60 1.63 6.95 6.85
N THR A 61 1.65 6.62 5.56
CA THR A 61 0.82 5.57 4.96
C THR A 61 1.16 4.20 5.53
N ARG A 62 2.45 3.92 5.74
CA ARG A 62 2.92 2.69 6.37
C ARG A 62 2.39 2.56 7.79
N ARG A 63 2.60 3.59 8.61
CA ARG A 63 2.17 3.58 10.01
C ARG A 63 0.66 3.38 10.15
N ASP A 64 -0.15 4.06 9.33
CA ASP A 64 -1.61 3.91 9.38
C ASP A 64 -2.03 2.50 8.94
N LEU A 65 -1.50 1.98 7.83
CA LEU A 65 -1.82 0.65 7.32
C LEU A 65 -1.42 -0.47 8.29
N GLU A 66 -0.21 -0.40 8.84
CA GLU A 66 0.28 -1.35 9.84
C GLU A 66 -0.53 -1.30 11.14
N SER A 67 -1.10 -0.15 11.52
CA SER A 67 -1.95 -0.07 12.72
C SER A 67 -3.31 -0.77 12.56
N ARG A 68 -3.72 -1.06 11.32
CA ARG A 68 -5.03 -1.65 10.97
C ARG A 68 -4.94 -3.10 10.49
N THR A 69 -3.73 -3.63 10.35
CA THR A 69 -3.46 -4.93 9.75
C THR A 69 -2.45 -5.69 10.59
N ASP A 70 -2.54 -7.02 10.59
CA ASP A 70 -1.51 -7.85 11.20
C ASP A 70 -0.31 -7.99 10.26
N GLU A 71 0.87 -8.27 10.82
CA GLU A 71 2.03 -8.66 10.02
C GLU A 71 1.71 -9.94 9.22
N PRO A 72 1.82 -9.92 7.87
CA PRO A 72 1.45 -11.05 7.01
C PRO A 72 2.23 -12.34 7.21
#